data_AF-A0AAU1AW24-F1
#
_entry.id   AF-A0AAU1AW24-F1
#
_cell.length_a   1.000
_cell.length_b   1.000
_cell.length_c   1.000
_cell.angle_alpha   90.00
_cell.angle_beta   90.00
_cell.angle_gamma   90.00
#
_symmetry.space_group_name_H-M   'P 1'
#
loop_
_entity.id
_entity.type
_entity.pdbx_description
1 polymer ?
#
loop_
_entity_poly.entity_id
_entity_poly.type
_entity_poly.pdbx_seq_one_letter_code
_entity_poly.pdbx_strand_id
1 'polypeptide(L)'
;MNVDSTVIVGVIAAAAAVGGYLLSNAGSRRTERARRYAEALDVVERYRQLPYTFLRLHDGTPETRKELAEMLGETQKSLSFHRRWLTLESPELGTAYDNLVDKVRERNSGFRKDALSRPAPATDVDIEAGSLYTFDDRAERLACIRLMRKNLRLIRNLL
;
A
#
# COMPACT_ATOMS: atom_id res chain seq x y z
N MET A 1 -43.72 30.82 29.02
CA MET A 1 -43.65 30.02 27.78
C MET A 1 -43.01 28.70 28.18
N ASN A 2 -43.81 27.68 28.51
CA ASN A 2 -43.29 26.38 28.94
C ASN A 2 -42.88 25.61 27.68
N VAL A 3 -41.61 25.23 27.59
CA VAL A 3 -41.12 24.39 26.51
C VAL A 3 -41.57 22.97 26.85
N ASP A 4 -42.42 22.37 26.02
CA ASP A 4 -42.92 21.01 26.25
C ASP A 4 -41.76 20.02 26.24
N SER A 5 -41.69 19.15 27.25
CA SER A 5 -40.62 18.15 27.41
C SER A 5 -40.42 17.28 26.16
N THR A 6 -41.46 17.09 25.37
CA THR A 6 -41.46 16.41 24.06
C THR A 6 -40.55 17.09 23.03
N VAL A 7 -40.51 18.42 23.00
CA VAL A 7 -39.65 19.20 22.09
C VAL A 7 -38.19 19.05 22.50
N ILE A 8 -37.89 19.10 23.80
CA ILE A 8 -36.54 18.93 24.34
C ILE A 8 -36.01 17.51 24.03
N VAL A 9 -36.83 16.48 24.27
CA VAL A 9 -36.47 15.08 23.96
C VAL A 9 -36.25 14.88 22.46
N GLY A 10 -37.10 15.49 21.61
CA GLY A 10 -36.95 15.43 20.15
C GLY A 10 -35.64 16.05 19.66
N VAL A 11 -35.23 17.20 20.21
CA VAL A 11 -33.96 17.86 19.86
C VAL A 11 -32.75 17.04 20.31
N ILE A 12 -32.78 16.48 21.52
CA ILE A 12 -31.69 15.64 22.03
C ILE A 12 -31.55 14.36 21.20
N ALA A 13 -32.67 13.70 20.86
CA ALA A 13 -32.67 12.51 20.04
C ALA A 13 -32.13 12.78 18.61
N ALA A 14 -32.53 13.91 18.00
CA ALA A 14 -32.03 14.32 16.69
C ALA A 14 -30.52 14.61 16.72
N ALA A 15 -30.03 15.31 17.74
CA ALA A 15 -28.60 15.58 17.90
C ALA A 15 -27.78 14.30 18.13
N ALA A 16 -28.29 13.35 18.92
CA ALA A 16 -27.66 12.05 19.13
C ALA A 16 -27.64 11.19 17.86
N ALA A 17 -28.72 11.20 17.07
CA ALA A 17 -28.81 10.47 15.80
C ALA A 17 -27.86 11.04 14.73
N VAL A 18 -27.80 12.37 14.59
CA VAL A 18 -26.87 13.04 13.69
C VAL A 18 -25.43 12.82 14.15
N GLY A 19 -25.14 12.98 15.44
CA GLY A 19 -23.83 12.70 16.01
C GLY A 19 -23.39 11.25 15.77
N GLY A 20 -24.25 10.28 16.08
CA GLY A 20 -23.99 8.85 15.86
C GLY A 20 -23.78 8.50 14.38
N TYR A 21 -24.56 9.08 13.48
CA TYR A 21 -24.41 8.88 12.03
C TYR A 21 -23.09 9.48 11.50
N LEU A 22 -22.74 10.70 11.93
CA LEU A 22 -21.48 11.35 11.55
C LEU A 22 -20.27 10.59 12.08
N LEU A 23 -20.30 10.13 13.34
CA LEU A 23 -19.27 9.30 13.97
C LEU A 23 -19.10 7.95 13.24
N SER A 24 -20.21 7.28 12.90
CA SER A 24 -20.21 6.01 12.17
C SER A 24 -19.63 6.15 10.76
N ASN A 25 -20.08 7.18 10.03
CA ASN A 25 -19.61 7.46 8.67
C ASN A 25 -18.12 7.89 8.64
N ALA A 26 -17.69 8.68 9.62
CA ALA A 26 -16.29 9.05 9.84
C ALA A 26 -15.39 7.83 10.09
N GLY A 27 -15.84 6.90 10.94
CA GLY A 27 -15.15 5.64 11.21
C GLY A 27 -14.97 4.79 9.95
N SER A 28 -16.02 4.70 9.13
CA SER A 28 -15.99 3.97 7.85
C SER A 28 -14.97 4.58 6.87
N ARG A 29 -14.98 5.90 6.68
CA ARG A 29 -14.05 6.61 5.79
C ARG A 29 -12.59 6.45 6.21
N ARG A 30 -12.31 6.48 7.52
CA ARG A 30 -10.95 6.26 8.05
C ARG A 30 -10.47 4.84 7.78
N THR A 31 -11.32 3.84 7.99
CA THR A 31 -10.98 2.43 7.77
C THR A 31 -10.71 2.16 6.29
N GLU A 32 -11.55 2.67 5.40
CA GLU A 32 -11.34 2.56 3.95
C GLU A 32 -10.02 3.22 3.53
N ARG A 33 -9.72 4.41 4.03
CA ARG A 33 -8.46 5.09 3.71
C ARG A 33 -7.23 4.36 4.24
N ALA A 34 -7.31 3.80 5.45
CA ALA A 34 -6.25 2.96 6.01
C ALA A 34 -6.03 1.70 5.17
N ARG A 35 -7.11 1.07 4.67
CA ARG A 35 -7.05 -0.04 3.73
C ARG A 35 -6.35 0.35 2.44
N ARG A 36 -6.71 1.47 1.81
CA ARG A 36 -6.03 1.96 0.58
C ARG A 36 -4.54 2.22 0.77
N TYR A 37 -4.15 2.74 1.94
CA TYR A 37 -2.73 2.90 2.29
C TYR A 37 -2.02 1.56 2.45
N ALA A 38 -2.67 0.58 3.08
CA ALA A 38 -2.13 -0.78 3.17
C ALA A 38 -1.96 -1.42 1.78
N GLU A 39 -2.96 -1.29 0.89
CA GLU A 39 -2.90 -1.74 -0.50
C GLU A 39 -1.72 -1.10 -1.25
N ALA A 40 -1.48 0.20 -1.07
CA ALA A 40 -0.36 0.89 -1.70
C ALA A 40 1.00 0.34 -1.23
N LEU A 41 1.16 0.04 0.06
CA LEU A 41 2.37 -0.54 0.62
C LEU A 41 2.56 -2.01 0.20
N ASP A 42 1.46 -2.76 0.12
CA ASP A 42 1.47 -4.15 -0.36
C ASP A 42 1.99 -4.26 -1.80
N VAL A 43 1.63 -3.31 -2.69
CA VAL A 43 2.19 -3.27 -4.05
C VAL A 43 3.71 -3.07 -4.04
N VAL A 44 4.26 -2.29 -3.09
CA VAL A 44 5.71 -2.13 -2.93
C VAL A 44 6.36 -3.45 -2.52
N GLU A 45 5.74 -4.18 -1.58
CA GLU A 45 6.21 -5.50 -1.17
C GLU A 45 6.12 -6.54 -2.31
N ARG A 46 5.03 -6.58 -3.07
CA ARG A 46 4.92 -7.41 -4.27
C ARG A 46 6.04 -7.10 -5.26
N TYR A 47 6.35 -5.83 -5.47
CA TYR A 47 7.47 -5.44 -6.33
C TYR A 47 8.82 -5.92 -5.75
N ARG A 48 9.04 -5.81 -4.44
CA ARG A 48 10.23 -6.34 -3.73
C ARG A 48 10.37 -7.85 -3.85
N GLN A 49 9.27 -8.58 -3.96
CA GLN A 49 9.26 -10.04 -4.09
C GLN A 49 9.59 -10.54 -5.50
N LEU A 50 9.47 -9.70 -6.55
CA LEU A 50 9.70 -10.13 -7.93
C LEU A 50 11.04 -10.85 -8.18
N PRO A 51 12.19 -10.44 -7.61
CA PRO A 51 13.43 -11.20 -7.76
C PRO A 51 13.32 -12.64 -7.24
N TYR A 52 12.65 -12.86 -6.12
CA TYR A 52 12.44 -14.20 -5.56
C TYR A 52 11.49 -15.02 -6.44
N THR A 53 10.41 -14.41 -6.93
CA THR A 53 9.51 -15.05 -7.90
C THR A 53 10.24 -15.44 -9.18
N PHE A 54 11.09 -14.57 -9.70
CA PHE A 54 11.86 -14.81 -10.93
C PHE A 54 12.86 -15.95 -10.71
N LEU A 55 13.56 -15.95 -9.57
CA LEU A 55 14.49 -17.02 -9.21
C LEU A 55 13.78 -18.39 -9.16
N ARG A 56 12.56 -18.45 -8.62
CA ARG A 56 11.81 -19.71 -8.44
C ARG A 56 11.16 -20.23 -9.71
N LEU A 57 10.60 -19.34 -10.53
CA LEU A 57 9.74 -19.76 -11.65
C LEU A 57 10.49 -19.88 -12.98
N HIS A 58 11.64 -19.24 -13.15
CA HIS A 58 12.28 -19.22 -14.46
C HIS A 58 12.76 -20.63 -14.87
N ASP A 59 12.40 -21.04 -16.09
CA ASP A 59 12.75 -22.34 -16.69
C ASP A 59 13.31 -22.18 -18.12
N GLY A 60 13.43 -20.94 -18.60
CA GLY A 60 13.90 -20.62 -19.95
C GLY A 60 12.86 -20.81 -21.06
N THR A 61 11.61 -21.15 -20.75
CA THR A 61 10.55 -21.30 -21.76
C THR A 61 9.97 -19.95 -22.19
N PRO A 62 9.48 -19.81 -23.45
CA PRO A 62 8.75 -18.62 -23.88
C PRO A 62 7.52 -18.30 -23.02
N GLU A 63 6.80 -19.33 -22.58
CA GLU A 63 5.58 -19.24 -21.78
C GLU A 63 5.87 -18.61 -20.42
N THR A 64 6.85 -19.14 -19.69
CA THR A 64 7.29 -18.59 -18.40
C THR A 64 7.82 -17.17 -18.56
N ARG A 65 8.58 -16.87 -19.63
CA ARG A 65 9.04 -15.49 -19.90
C ARG A 65 7.87 -14.51 -20.06
N LYS A 66 6.81 -14.93 -20.74
CA LYS A 66 5.59 -14.13 -20.90
C LYS A 66 4.92 -13.89 -19.55
N GLU A 67 4.76 -14.93 -18.73
CA GLU A 67 4.15 -14.82 -17.39
C GLU A 67 4.93 -13.87 -16.47
N LEU A 68 6.27 -14.02 -16.41
CA LEU A 68 7.14 -13.12 -15.64
C LEU A 68 7.03 -11.66 -16.11
N ALA A 69 6.95 -11.44 -17.42
CA ALA A 69 6.77 -10.10 -17.99
C ALA A 69 5.40 -9.49 -17.65
N GLU A 70 4.34 -10.29 -17.69
CA GLU A 70 2.99 -9.88 -17.30
C GLU A 70 2.92 -9.52 -15.81
N MET A 71 3.48 -10.35 -14.93
CA MET A 71 3.56 -10.05 -13.49
C MET A 71 4.31 -8.75 -13.20
N LEU A 72 5.46 -8.54 -13.87
CA LEU A 72 6.22 -7.30 -13.76
C LEU A 72 5.41 -6.09 -14.24
N GLY A 73 4.76 -6.22 -15.40
CA GLY A 73 3.94 -5.17 -15.98
C GLY A 73 2.77 -4.79 -15.08
N GLU A 74 2.05 -5.77 -14.54
CA GLU A 74 0.90 -5.52 -13.67
C GLU A 74 1.30 -4.87 -12.35
N THR A 75 2.42 -5.32 -11.76
CA THR A 75 2.97 -4.69 -10.56
C THR A 75 3.40 -3.24 -10.83
N GLN A 76 3.99 -2.95 -12.00
CA GLN A 76 4.35 -1.57 -12.38
C GLN A 76 3.13 -0.67 -12.61
N LYS A 77 2.06 -1.20 -13.21
CA LYS A 77 0.79 -0.48 -13.36
C LYS A 77 0.20 -0.13 -12.00
N SER A 78 0.16 -1.11 -11.09
CA SER A 78 -0.32 -0.92 -9.71
C SER A 78 0.49 0.14 -8.96
N LEU A 79 1.83 0.12 -9.06
CA LEU A 79 2.67 1.17 -8.49
C LEU A 79 2.31 2.55 -9.06
N SER A 80 2.17 2.63 -10.38
CA SER A 80 1.85 3.89 -11.07
C SER A 80 0.47 4.43 -10.69
N PHE A 81 -0.50 3.55 -10.49
CA PHE A 81 -1.82 3.91 -9.97
C PHE A 81 -1.70 4.54 -8.58
N HIS A 82 -1.04 3.88 -7.62
CA HIS A 82 -0.92 4.39 -6.26
C HIS A 82 -0.08 5.68 -6.16
N ARG A 83 0.94 5.85 -7.01
CA ARG A 83 1.67 7.13 -7.12
C ARG A 83 0.72 8.28 -7.43
N ARG A 84 -0.07 8.14 -8.49
CA ARG A 84 -1.03 9.18 -8.91
C ARG A 84 -2.12 9.41 -7.87
N TRP A 85 -2.68 8.33 -7.34
CA TRP A 85 -3.74 8.42 -6.34
C TRP A 85 -3.25 9.12 -5.06
N LEU A 86 -2.08 8.76 -4.53
CA LEU A 86 -1.53 9.40 -3.33
C LEU A 86 -1.17 10.87 -3.55
N THR A 87 -0.70 11.23 -4.75
CA THR A 87 -0.47 12.63 -5.13
C THR A 87 -1.77 13.44 -5.17
N LEU A 88 -2.86 12.87 -5.69
CA LEU A 88 -4.19 13.50 -5.68
C LEU A 88 -4.72 13.69 -4.24
N GLU A 89 -4.44 12.75 -3.35
CA GLU A 89 -4.82 12.83 -1.94
C GLU A 89 -4.02 13.87 -1.16
N SER A 90 -2.70 13.95 -1.40
CA SER A 90 -1.82 14.92 -0.77
C SER A 90 -0.47 14.95 -1.51
N PRO A 91 -0.01 16.12 -2.01
CA PRO A 91 1.30 16.23 -2.66
C PRO A 91 2.48 15.76 -1.79
N GLU A 92 2.42 16.04 -0.48
CA GLU A 92 3.43 15.58 0.50
C GLU A 92 3.46 14.05 0.59
N LEU A 93 2.28 13.41 0.58
CA LEU A 93 2.15 11.96 0.64
C LEU A 93 2.58 11.28 -0.67
N GLY A 94 2.18 11.84 -1.81
CA GLY A 94 2.61 11.39 -3.13
C GLY A 94 4.13 11.39 -3.26
N THR A 95 4.77 12.51 -2.90
CA THR A 95 6.24 12.64 -2.90
C THR A 95 6.92 11.56 -2.04
N ALA A 96 6.40 11.30 -0.85
CA ALA A 96 6.98 10.29 0.04
C ALA A 96 6.83 8.86 -0.50
N TYR A 97 5.71 8.56 -1.17
CA TYR A 97 5.51 7.27 -1.82
C TYR A 97 6.37 7.12 -3.09
N ASP A 98 6.50 8.18 -3.88
CA ASP A 98 7.39 8.20 -5.05
C ASP A 98 8.82 7.86 -4.65
N ASN A 99 9.36 8.55 -3.62
CA ASN A 99 10.69 8.30 -3.08
C ASN A 99 10.88 6.83 -2.64
N LEU A 100 9.91 6.25 -1.94
CA LEU A 100 9.96 4.84 -1.55
C LEU A 100 10.01 3.93 -2.78
N VAL A 101 9.14 4.15 -3.76
CA VAL A 101 9.08 3.32 -4.96
C VAL A 101 10.36 3.46 -5.80
N ASP A 102 10.90 4.66 -5.95
CA ASP A 102 12.15 4.89 -6.67
C ASP A 102 13.32 4.20 -5.97
N LYS A 103 13.42 4.31 -4.65
CA LYS A 103 14.44 3.63 -3.85
C LYS A 103 14.43 2.12 -4.03
N VAL A 104 13.24 1.51 -4.04
CA VAL A 104 13.11 0.07 -4.29
C VAL A 104 13.49 -0.27 -5.74
N ARG A 105 13.06 0.55 -6.72
CA ARG A 105 13.36 0.33 -8.16
C ARG A 105 14.84 0.35 -8.49
N GLU A 106 15.61 1.22 -7.86
CA GLU A 106 17.08 1.33 -8.05
C GLU A 106 17.77 -0.03 -7.93
N ARG A 107 17.41 -0.83 -6.91
CA ARG A 107 18.02 -2.14 -6.65
C ARG A 107 17.31 -3.28 -7.35
N ASN A 108 15.97 -3.23 -7.41
CA ASN A 108 15.17 -4.37 -7.84
C ASN A 108 15.46 -4.80 -9.28
N SER A 109 15.75 -3.84 -10.17
CA SER A 109 16.12 -4.17 -11.56
C SER A 109 17.38 -5.04 -11.65
N GLY A 110 18.41 -4.75 -10.84
CA GLY A 110 19.62 -5.55 -10.74
C GLY A 110 19.35 -6.92 -10.12
N PHE A 111 18.56 -6.96 -9.05
CA PHE A 111 18.18 -8.20 -8.38
C PHE A 111 17.40 -9.16 -9.28
N ARG A 112 16.47 -8.66 -10.12
CA ARG A 112 15.77 -9.50 -11.09
C ARG A 112 16.70 -10.05 -12.18
N LYS A 113 17.70 -9.29 -12.62
CA LYS A 113 18.71 -9.77 -13.58
C LYS A 113 19.59 -10.86 -12.95
N ASP A 114 20.04 -10.64 -11.71
CA ASP A 114 20.78 -11.65 -10.94
C ASP A 114 19.94 -12.92 -10.75
N ALA A 115 18.66 -12.80 -10.36
CA ALA A 115 17.75 -13.92 -10.20
C ALA A 115 17.62 -14.79 -11.46
N LEU A 116 17.47 -14.16 -12.63
CA LEU A 116 17.37 -14.85 -13.92
C LEU A 116 18.70 -15.45 -14.42
N SER A 117 19.82 -15.08 -13.81
CA SER A 117 21.15 -15.61 -14.15
C SER A 117 21.57 -16.79 -13.28
N ARG A 118 20.86 -17.04 -12.18
CA ARG A 118 21.10 -18.16 -11.27
C ARG A 118 20.35 -19.39 -11.75
N PRO A 119 20.82 -20.61 -11.45
CA PRO A 119 20.00 -21.80 -11.64
C PRO A 119 18.75 -21.74 -10.75
N ALA A 120 17.62 -22.21 -11.27
CA ALA A 120 16.40 -22.37 -10.49
C ALA A 120 16.62 -23.37 -9.32
N PRO A 121 15.92 -23.19 -8.18
CA PRO A 121 15.92 -24.15 -7.07
C PRO A 121 15.65 -25.57 -7.55
N ALA A 122 16.50 -26.53 -7.16
CA ALA A 122 16.38 -27.93 -7.57
C ALA A 122 15.50 -28.75 -6.61
N THR A 123 15.38 -28.30 -5.36
CA THR A 123 14.57 -28.94 -4.31
C THR A 123 13.66 -27.94 -3.60
N ASP A 124 12.61 -28.42 -2.93
CA ASP A 124 11.69 -27.57 -2.18
C ASP A 124 12.40 -26.80 -1.05
N VAL A 125 13.48 -27.36 -0.48
CA VAL A 125 14.27 -26.71 0.58
C VAL A 125 15.02 -25.49 0.02
N ASP A 126 15.44 -25.55 -1.25
CA ASP A 126 16.13 -24.44 -1.91
C ASP A 126 15.20 -23.24 -2.19
N ILE A 127 13.88 -23.42 -2.07
CA ILE A 127 12.88 -22.36 -2.22
C ILE A 127 12.95 -21.36 -1.05
N GLU A 128 13.35 -21.81 0.14
CA GLU A 128 13.52 -20.98 1.33
C GLU A 128 14.81 -20.14 1.32
N ALA A 129 15.50 -20.03 0.17
CA ALA A 129 16.66 -19.18 0.01
C ALA A 129 16.43 -17.81 0.66
N GLY A 130 17.16 -17.55 1.76
CA GLY A 130 16.86 -16.52 2.76
C GLY A 130 16.89 -15.08 2.25
N SER A 131 17.51 -14.15 2.99
CA SER A 131 17.53 -12.73 2.59
C SER A 131 18.53 -12.42 1.46
N LEU A 132 18.43 -13.11 0.31
CA LEU A 132 19.29 -12.92 -0.87
C LEU A 132 19.24 -11.49 -1.40
N TYR A 133 18.04 -10.90 -1.42
CA TYR A 133 17.80 -9.57 -1.94
C TYR A 133 17.44 -8.63 -0.80
N THR A 134 18.43 -7.82 -0.38
CA THR A 134 18.28 -6.83 0.69
C THR A 134 18.01 -5.46 0.10
N PHE A 135 16.95 -4.82 0.59
CA PHE A 135 16.56 -3.46 0.22
C PHE A 135 16.91 -2.49 1.36
N ASP A 136 17.66 -1.44 1.05
CA ASP A 136 17.97 -0.35 1.95
C ASP A 136 17.01 0.84 1.71
N ASP A 137 15.74 0.61 2.03
CA ASP A 137 14.62 1.55 1.81
C ASP A 137 13.90 1.90 3.13
N ARG A 138 14.50 1.55 4.27
CA ARG A 138 13.85 1.67 5.58
C ARG A 138 13.50 3.13 5.90
N ALA A 139 14.36 4.06 5.55
CA ALA A 139 14.14 5.48 5.84
C ALA A 139 12.93 6.02 5.07
N GLU A 140 12.87 5.73 3.77
CA GLU A 140 11.80 6.13 2.85
C GLU A 140 10.48 5.47 3.25
N ARG A 141 10.50 4.17 3.59
CA ARG A 141 9.32 3.45 4.05
C ARG A 141 8.75 4.05 5.33
N LEU A 142 9.61 4.36 6.31
CA LEU A 142 9.18 4.99 7.56
C LEU A 142 8.66 6.42 7.34
N ALA A 143 9.26 7.18 6.43
CA ALA A 143 8.79 8.51 6.07
C ALA A 143 7.38 8.45 5.45
N CYS A 144 7.15 7.55 4.50
CA CYS A 144 5.85 7.32 3.86
C CYS A 144 4.78 6.92 4.90
N ILE A 145 5.07 5.90 5.74
CA ILE A 145 4.15 5.44 6.80
C ILE A 145 3.83 6.55 7.81
N ARG A 146 4.81 7.40 8.15
CA ARG A 146 4.60 8.53 9.06
C ARG A 146 3.57 9.51 8.50
N LEU A 147 3.66 9.82 7.20
CA LEU A 147 2.73 10.73 6.53
C LEU A 147 1.34 10.11 6.33
N MET A 148 1.27 8.81 6.00
CA MET A 148 0.00 8.07 5.99
C MET A 148 -0.70 8.16 7.36
N ARG A 149 0.04 7.91 8.45
CA ARG A 149 -0.48 8.02 9.83
C ARG A 149 -0.90 9.43 10.20
N LYS A 150 -0.14 10.46 9.80
CA LYS A 150 -0.50 11.88 9.99
C LYS A 150 -1.83 12.19 9.29
N ASN A 151 -1.99 11.78 8.03
CA ASN A 151 -3.23 11.98 7.27
C ASN A 151 -4.43 11.28 7.90
N LEU A 152 -4.27 10.06 8.43
CA LEU A 152 -5.34 9.36 9.15
C LEU A 152 -5.76 10.05 10.46
N ARG A 153 -4.85 10.82 11.09
CA ARG A 153 -5.14 11.57 12.33
C ARG A 153 -5.75 12.94 12.07
N LEU A 154 -5.38 13.63 10.99
CA LEU A 154 -5.94 14.95 10.65
C LEU A 154 -7.46 14.88 10.44
N ILE A 155 -7.95 13.79 9.83
CA ILE A 155 -9.39 13.54 9.66
C ILE A 155 -10.12 13.45 11.00
N ARG A 156 -9.49 12.89 12.04
CA ARG A 156 -10.08 12.83 13.39
C ARG A 156 -10.30 14.21 14.01
N ASN A 157 -9.52 15.21 13.61
CA ASN A 157 -9.59 16.55 14.20
C ASN A 157 -10.50 17.50 13.41
N LEU A 158 -10.95 17.10 12.22
CA LEU A 158 -11.87 17.87 11.35
C LEU A 158 -13.34 17.43 11.49
N LEU A 159 -13.59 16.35 12.21
CA LEU A 159 -14.90 15.79 12.54
C LEU A 159 -15.15 15.95 14.05
#